data_AF-A0A8T1PSN7-F1
#
_entry.id   AF-A0A8T1PSN7-F1
#
_cell.length_a   1.000
_cell.length_b   1.000
_cell.length_c   1.000
_cell.angle_alpha   90.00
_cell.angle_beta   90.00
_cell.angle_gamma   90.00
#
_symmetry.space_group_name_H-M   'P 1'
#
loop_
_entity.id
_entity.type
_entity.pdbx_description
1 polymer ?
#
loop_
_entity_poly.entity_id
_entity_poly.type
_entity_poly.pdbx_seq_one_letter_code
_entity_poly.pdbx_strand_id
1 'polypeptide(L)'
;MDSANSSCPSTPRWNVERPFLTGRFHQESKAMSRFAEAKGLSMESFSCSGVDKAIGCFDAAVQELIVIDDLLSAMVAIEGRYISIKRVRGKEDSVTFLVDPSMDLALQELAKKIFPLCESFLMISQFVESRSQFKNGLVNHAFAAALRALLLDYQAMVAQLEHQFQLGRLSIQGLWFYCQPMMGSMLALSIVIQRASANNFSGSAVLNLLQSQAKAMAGDNAVRLLLEKMVQCASNAYLGILERWVYEGVIDDPYGEFFIVENKSLQKESLTQDYDAKYWRQRYSLKDGIPSFLANIAGTISTTGKYLNVMRECGHTVQVPVSENSKLMTFGSNHHYLECIKAAYDFASSELLNLIKEKYDLVGKLRSIKHYLLLDQGDFLVHFMDIARDELTKKLDDISVEKLQSLLDLALRTTAAAADPCHEDLTCCVERSSLLKGLGALKDVETIRNISDVSNLEEPLNVTGLETFSLSYKVQWPLSIVISRKALRKYQLIFRFLFHCKHVDRQLCGAWQVHQGVRALNMRGTAISRSSLLCRSMLKFINSLLHYLTFEVLEPNWHIMHNRLQSAKSIDEVIQHHDFFLDKCLRECLLLLPDLLKHL
;
A
#
# COMPACT_ATOMS: atom_id res chain seq x y z
N MET A 1 -17.28 7.06 18.91
CA MET A 1 -16.28 6.39 18.04
C MET A 1 -15.19 7.38 17.69
N ASP A 2 -14.48 7.88 18.69
CA ASP A 2 -13.31 8.77 18.54
C ASP A 2 -12.45 8.57 19.79
N SER A 3 -11.64 7.53 19.79
CA SER A 3 -10.65 7.32 20.86
C SER A 3 -9.53 6.43 20.31
N ALA A 4 -8.31 6.97 20.32
CA ALA A 4 -7.03 6.33 20.01
C ALA A 4 -6.46 6.49 18.58
N ASN A 5 -6.47 7.71 18.04
CA ASN A 5 -5.31 8.18 17.27
C ASN A 5 -4.68 9.31 18.09
N SER A 6 -3.39 9.17 18.43
CA SER A 6 -2.59 10.23 19.02
C SER A 6 -2.88 11.54 18.28
N SER A 7 -3.42 12.52 19.01
CA SER A 7 -3.80 13.81 18.43
C SER A 7 -2.59 14.42 17.77
N CYS A 8 -2.57 14.46 16.43
CA CYS A 8 -1.53 15.15 15.69
C CYS A 8 -1.35 16.56 16.27
N PRO A 9 -0.11 17.05 16.40
CA PRO A 9 0.13 18.34 17.03
C PRO A 9 -0.68 19.42 16.30
N SER A 10 -1.53 20.14 17.03
CA SER A 10 -2.31 21.23 16.46
C SER A 10 -1.57 22.55 16.63
N THR A 11 -1.55 23.40 15.61
CA THR A 11 -1.03 24.75 15.75
C THR A 11 -1.94 25.58 16.67
N PRO A 12 -1.39 26.34 17.64
CA PRO A 12 -2.19 27.24 18.47
C PRO A 12 -2.93 28.29 17.63
N ARG A 13 -4.18 28.61 18.00
CA ARG A 13 -5.03 29.56 17.27
C ARG A 13 -4.41 30.96 17.15
N TRP A 14 -3.70 31.43 18.17
CA TRP A 14 -3.03 32.72 18.16
C TRP A 14 -1.97 32.85 17.04
N ASN A 15 -1.41 31.75 16.56
CA ASN A 15 -0.44 31.77 15.47
C ASN A 15 -1.10 32.07 14.10
N VAL A 16 -2.38 31.73 13.96
CA VAL A 16 -3.16 31.97 12.74
C VAL A 16 -3.85 33.34 12.76
N GLU A 17 -4.26 33.79 13.94
CA GLU A 17 -5.01 35.04 14.12
C GLU A 17 -4.14 36.29 14.03
N ARG A 18 -2.82 36.18 14.27
CA ARG A 18 -1.93 37.35 14.28
C ARG A 18 -1.60 37.82 12.85
N PRO A 19 -2.01 39.03 12.45
CA PRO A 19 -1.80 39.53 11.09
C PRO A 19 -0.32 39.78 10.76
N PHE A 20 0.48 40.18 11.75
CA PHE A 20 1.93 40.37 11.60
C PHE A 20 2.70 39.06 11.35
N LEU A 21 2.24 37.94 11.91
CA LEU A 21 2.88 36.64 11.71
C LEU A 21 2.47 35.99 10.38
N THR A 22 1.24 36.22 9.94
CA THR A 22 0.71 35.66 8.69
C THR A 22 1.01 36.53 7.46
N GLY A 23 1.75 37.62 7.65
CA GLY A 23 1.97 38.64 6.63
C GLY A 23 0.70 39.36 6.19
N ARG A 24 -0.45 39.19 6.87
CA ARG A 24 -1.75 39.79 6.53
C ARG A 24 -1.97 41.19 7.09
N PHE A 25 -0.90 41.88 7.47
CA PHE A 25 -1.00 43.20 8.10
C PHE A 25 -1.43 44.31 7.14
N HIS A 26 -1.25 44.12 5.83
CA HIS A 26 -1.64 45.10 4.81
C HIS A 26 -3.16 45.26 4.74
N GLN A 27 -3.62 46.51 4.66
CA GLN A 27 -5.03 46.88 4.79
C GLN A 27 -5.95 46.13 3.82
N GLU A 28 -7.00 45.50 4.36
CA GLU A 28 -8.08 44.88 3.60
C GLU A 28 -9.10 45.95 3.16
N SER A 29 -9.21 46.24 1.87
CA SER A 29 -10.12 47.27 1.35
C SER A 29 -11.62 46.87 1.34
N LYS A 30 -12.10 45.99 2.24
CA LYS A 30 -13.52 45.59 2.26
C LYS A 30 -14.02 45.17 3.65
N ALA A 31 -14.04 46.10 4.59
CA ALA A 31 -14.87 46.00 5.81
C ALA A 31 -15.21 47.36 6.46
N MET A 32 -14.44 48.42 6.21
CA MET A 32 -14.66 49.73 6.86
C MET A 32 -15.68 50.65 6.18
N SER A 33 -16.29 50.27 5.04
CA SER A 33 -17.33 51.13 4.42
C SER A 33 -18.76 50.90 4.96
N ARG A 34 -19.01 49.86 5.77
CA ARG A 34 -20.36 49.60 6.34
C ARG A 34 -20.50 49.96 7.82
N PHE A 35 -19.41 50.15 8.55
CA PHE A 35 -19.45 50.58 9.95
C PHE A 35 -19.28 52.10 10.14
N ALA A 36 -18.72 52.80 9.14
CA ALA A 36 -18.49 54.25 9.21
C ALA A 36 -19.74 55.10 8.94
N GLU A 37 -20.82 54.54 8.36
CA GLU A 37 -22.08 55.27 8.14
C GLU A 37 -23.05 55.21 9.33
N ALA A 38 -22.80 54.36 10.34
CA ALA A 38 -23.76 54.12 11.44
C ALA A 38 -23.44 54.85 12.75
N LYS A 39 -22.26 55.47 12.89
CA LYS A 39 -21.95 56.35 14.03
C LYS A 39 -21.13 57.53 13.52
N GLY A 40 -21.71 58.72 13.56
CA GLY A 40 -21.02 59.99 13.35
C GLY A 40 -19.92 60.20 14.38
N LEU A 41 -18.76 59.58 14.13
CA LEU A 41 -17.51 59.79 14.83
C LEU A 41 -16.51 60.28 13.78
N SER A 42 -16.02 61.48 14.02
CA SER A 42 -15.02 62.17 13.21
C SER A 42 -13.84 61.26 12.88
N MET A 43 -13.47 61.28 11.61
CA MET A 43 -12.32 60.61 11.02
C MET A 43 -11.03 61.31 11.44
N GLU A 44 -10.68 61.21 12.73
CA GLU A 44 -9.41 61.68 13.29
C GLU A 44 -8.87 60.64 14.28
N SER A 45 -8.27 59.56 13.77
CA SER A 45 -7.29 58.78 14.51
C SER A 45 -6.65 57.76 13.58
N PHE A 46 -5.31 57.77 13.54
CA PHE A 46 -4.38 57.03 12.67
C PHE A 46 -3.92 57.72 11.37
N SER A 47 -3.81 59.05 11.35
CA SER A 47 -2.73 59.72 10.63
C SER A 47 -1.53 59.82 11.57
N CYS A 48 -0.44 59.09 11.28
CA CYS A 48 0.83 59.42 11.90
C CYS A 48 1.20 60.85 11.50
N SER A 49 1.60 61.61 12.52
CA SER A 49 1.91 63.02 12.49
C SER A 49 3.12 63.36 11.60
N GLY A 50 2.90 64.22 10.60
CA GLY A 50 3.93 64.87 9.80
C GLY A 50 3.34 65.31 8.46
N VAL A 51 3.44 66.59 8.12
CA VAL A 51 2.95 67.11 6.83
C VAL A 51 3.84 66.55 5.71
N ASP A 52 3.45 65.41 5.13
CA ASP A 52 4.16 64.84 3.98
C ASP A 52 3.90 65.71 2.75
N LYS A 53 4.93 66.45 2.32
CA LYS A 53 4.91 67.19 1.07
C LYS A 53 4.76 66.18 -0.07
N ALA A 54 3.91 66.48 -1.06
CA ALA A 54 3.82 65.68 -2.28
C ALA A 54 5.21 65.49 -2.88
N ILE A 55 5.54 64.27 -3.32
CA ILE A 55 6.90 63.95 -3.77
C ILE A 55 7.34 64.83 -4.95
N GLY A 56 6.38 65.28 -5.76
CA GLY A 56 6.57 66.23 -6.86
C GLY A 56 7.10 67.62 -6.46
N CYS A 57 7.14 67.95 -5.17
CA CYS A 57 7.71 69.21 -4.68
C CYS A 57 9.24 69.20 -4.55
N PHE A 58 9.88 68.03 -4.70
CA PHE A 58 11.34 67.86 -4.58
C PHE A 58 12.01 67.83 -5.95
N ASP A 59 13.31 68.17 -6.02
CA ASP A 59 14.11 68.00 -7.23
C ASP A 59 14.28 66.51 -7.58
N ALA A 60 14.45 66.19 -8.86
CA ALA A 60 14.48 64.80 -9.35
C ALA A 60 15.53 63.92 -8.65
N ALA A 61 16.68 64.50 -8.30
CA ALA A 61 17.74 63.79 -7.55
C ALA A 61 17.32 63.43 -6.12
N VAL A 62 16.54 64.30 -5.46
CA VAL A 62 16.01 64.04 -4.11
C VAL A 62 14.82 63.08 -4.17
N GLN A 63 14.00 63.19 -5.21
CA GLN A 63 12.94 62.22 -5.48
C GLN A 63 13.50 60.81 -5.66
N GLU A 64 14.59 60.64 -6.42
CA GLU A 64 15.23 59.33 -6.62
C GLU A 64 15.66 58.69 -5.30
N LEU A 65 16.29 59.45 -4.40
CA LEU A 65 16.72 58.93 -3.09
C LEU A 65 15.53 58.50 -2.21
N ILE A 66 14.47 59.31 -2.16
CA ILE A 66 13.25 58.99 -1.41
C ILE A 66 12.58 57.73 -1.96
N VAL A 67 12.55 57.59 -3.28
CA VAL A 67 11.97 56.42 -3.96
C VAL A 67 12.78 55.16 -3.70
N ILE A 68 14.11 55.25 -3.69
CA ILE A 68 14.97 54.09 -3.36
C ILE A 68 14.75 53.62 -1.92
N ASP A 69 14.64 54.54 -0.96
CA ASP A 69 14.36 54.21 0.46
C ASP A 69 13.02 53.49 0.64
N ASP A 70 11.97 54.03 -0.01
CA ASP A 70 10.64 53.41 0.00
C ASP A 70 10.61 52.08 -0.77
N LEU A 71 11.38 51.94 -1.86
CA LEU A 71 11.48 50.70 -2.62
C LEU A 71 12.19 49.61 -1.80
N LEU A 72 13.28 49.93 -1.10
CA LEU A 72 13.97 48.99 -0.21
C LEU A 72 13.04 48.54 0.92
N SER A 73 12.23 49.45 1.48
CA SER A 73 11.19 49.11 2.45
C SER A 73 10.11 48.19 1.85
N ALA A 74 9.65 48.50 0.62
CA ALA A 74 8.67 47.68 -0.09
C ALA A 74 9.20 46.29 -0.48
N MET A 75 10.51 46.16 -0.76
CA MET A 75 11.17 44.87 -1.04
C MET A 75 11.11 43.92 0.16
N VAL A 76 11.15 44.43 1.39
CA VAL A 76 10.97 43.63 2.63
C VAL A 76 9.48 43.47 3.00
N ALA A 77 8.57 43.91 2.13
CA ALA A 77 7.13 43.95 2.35
C ALA A 77 6.70 44.84 3.53
N ILE A 78 7.40 45.96 3.76
CA ILE A 78 7.01 47.01 4.70
C ILE A 78 6.43 48.18 3.89
N GLU A 79 5.36 48.80 4.39
CA GLU A 79 4.77 49.98 3.75
C GLU A 79 5.72 51.19 3.87
N GLY A 80 6.04 51.80 2.74
CA GLY A 80 6.83 53.04 2.68
C GLY A 80 5.96 54.29 2.84
N ARG A 81 6.56 55.47 2.73
CA ARG A 81 5.83 56.74 2.87
C ARG A 81 5.00 57.08 1.62
N TYR A 82 5.57 56.86 0.44
CA TYR A 82 4.99 57.17 -0.87
C TYR A 82 4.62 55.91 -1.67
N ILE A 83 5.10 54.72 -1.27
CA ILE A 83 4.74 53.43 -1.85
C ILE A 83 3.86 52.64 -0.87
N SER A 84 2.59 52.45 -1.22
CA SER A 84 1.62 51.71 -0.42
C SER A 84 1.30 50.35 -1.03
N ILE A 85 1.15 49.33 -0.18
CA ILE A 85 0.85 47.96 -0.57
C ILE A 85 -0.64 47.72 -0.35
N LYS A 86 -1.40 47.48 -1.43
CA LYS A 86 -2.83 47.19 -1.35
C LYS A 86 -3.13 45.76 -1.72
N ARG A 87 -4.00 45.11 -0.93
CA ARG A 87 -4.54 43.78 -1.26
C ARG A 87 -5.89 43.90 -1.91
N VAL A 88 -6.03 43.35 -3.11
CA VAL A 88 -7.31 43.28 -3.82
C VAL A 88 -7.90 41.90 -3.59
N ARG A 89 -8.93 41.80 -2.73
CA ARG A 89 -9.66 40.52 -2.55
C ARG A 89 -10.51 40.23 -3.79
N GLY A 90 -10.06 39.26 -4.60
CA GLY A 90 -10.77 38.64 -5.74
C GLY A 90 -10.70 37.11 -5.69
N LYS A 91 -10.94 36.42 -6.83
CA LYS A 91 -10.73 34.96 -6.95
C LYS A 91 -9.24 34.57 -6.89
N GLU A 92 -8.36 35.54 -7.10
CA GLU A 92 -6.92 35.44 -6.89
C GLU A 92 -6.54 36.59 -5.93
N ASP A 93 -5.88 36.26 -4.82
CA ASP A 93 -5.33 37.26 -3.90
C ASP A 93 -4.13 37.93 -4.59
N SER A 94 -4.37 38.99 -5.36
CA SER A 94 -3.29 39.79 -5.96
C SER A 94 -2.97 41.01 -5.11
N VAL A 95 -1.67 41.30 -5.00
CA VAL A 95 -1.16 42.43 -4.23
C VAL A 95 -0.66 43.48 -5.22
N THR A 96 -1.27 44.66 -5.17
CA THR A 96 -0.91 45.77 -6.04
C THR A 96 -0.14 46.83 -5.27
N PHE A 97 0.97 47.28 -5.85
CA PHE A 97 1.76 48.38 -5.33
C PHE A 97 1.22 49.68 -5.94
N LEU A 98 0.91 50.65 -5.09
CA LEU A 98 0.52 51.99 -5.52
C LEU A 98 1.65 52.97 -5.23
N VAL A 99 1.96 53.77 -6.25
CA VAL A 99 2.92 54.87 -6.19
C VAL A 99 2.16 56.19 -6.16
N ASP A 100 2.67 57.17 -5.41
CA ASP A 100 2.17 58.54 -5.42
C ASP A 100 2.09 59.09 -6.86
N PRO A 101 0.92 59.56 -7.33
CA PRO A 101 0.73 60.08 -8.69
C PRO A 101 1.52 61.37 -8.97
N SER A 102 2.09 62.03 -7.95
CA SER A 102 2.87 63.26 -8.09
C SER A 102 4.35 63.04 -8.42
N MET A 103 4.80 61.79 -8.54
CA MET A 103 6.18 61.41 -8.91
C MET A 103 6.50 61.67 -10.38
N ASP A 104 7.77 61.93 -10.68
CA ASP A 104 8.26 61.90 -12.06
C ASP A 104 7.93 60.57 -12.78
N LEU A 105 7.47 60.68 -14.02
CA LEU A 105 6.97 59.55 -14.81
C LEU A 105 8.08 58.51 -15.09
N ALA A 106 9.33 58.94 -15.27
CA ALA A 106 10.43 58.02 -15.52
C ALA A 106 10.78 57.19 -14.27
N LEU A 107 10.82 57.83 -13.10
CA LEU A 107 11.01 57.15 -11.81
C LEU A 107 9.86 56.20 -11.50
N GLN A 108 8.62 56.61 -11.81
CA GLN A 108 7.44 55.77 -11.64
C GLN A 108 7.53 54.49 -12.47
N GLU A 109 7.97 54.59 -13.73
CA GLU A 109 8.09 53.43 -14.62
C GLU A 109 9.25 52.51 -14.21
N LEU A 110 10.35 53.05 -13.67
CA LEU A 110 11.46 52.27 -13.12
C LEU A 110 11.07 51.55 -11.83
N ALA A 111 10.32 52.19 -10.94
CA ALA A 111 9.77 51.57 -9.73
C ALA A 111 8.82 50.41 -10.08
N LYS A 112 7.94 50.59 -11.09
CA LYS A 112 7.04 49.54 -11.58
C LYS A 112 7.75 48.27 -12.04
N LYS A 113 8.97 48.38 -12.56
CA LYS A 113 9.76 47.21 -12.97
C LYS A 113 10.18 46.32 -11.80
N ILE A 114 10.35 46.89 -10.61
CA ILE A 114 10.79 46.16 -9.40
C ILE A 114 9.60 45.49 -8.67
N PHE A 115 8.37 45.99 -8.83
CA PHE A 115 7.19 45.46 -8.12
C PHE A 115 6.90 43.96 -8.30
N PRO A 116 7.11 43.32 -9.46
CA PRO A 116 6.95 41.87 -9.59
C PRO A 116 7.82 41.07 -8.61
N LEU A 117 9.00 41.58 -8.26
CA LEU A 117 9.88 40.97 -7.26
C LEU A 117 9.28 41.08 -5.86
N CYS A 118 8.77 42.26 -5.49
CA CYS A 118 8.12 42.50 -4.21
C CYS A 118 6.83 41.67 -4.05
N GLU A 119 6.04 41.55 -5.13
CA GLU A 119 4.85 40.69 -5.18
C GLU A 119 5.22 39.22 -4.94
N SER A 120 6.25 38.73 -5.65
CA SER A 120 6.75 37.36 -5.51
C SER A 120 7.22 37.08 -4.08
N PHE A 121 7.97 38.00 -3.47
CA PHE A 121 8.45 37.88 -2.08
C PHE A 121 7.28 37.76 -1.09
N LEU A 122 6.27 38.63 -1.24
CA LEU A 122 5.10 38.65 -0.37
C LEU A 122 4.25 37.38 -0.51
N MET A 123 4.11 36.86 -1.74
CA MET A 123 3.41 35.58 -2.00
C MET A 123 4.16 34.39 -1.39
N ILE A 124 5.49 34.34 -1.53
CA ILE A 124 6.32 33.28 -0.96
C ILE A 124 6.25 33.32 0.58
N SER A 125 6.36 34.51 1.18
CA SER A 125 6.30 34.70 2.63
C SER A 125 4.95 34.25 3.23
N GLN A 126 3.83 34.63 2.61
CA GLN A 126 2.51 34.14 3.02
C GLN A 126 2.38 32.62 2.89
N PHE A 127 2.89 32.07 1.79
CA PHE A 127 2.82 30.64 1.56
C PHE A 127 3.61 29.86 2.60
N VAL A 128 4.83 30.30 2.92
CA VAL A 128 5.68 29.72 3.96
C VAL A 128 4.94 29.64 5.30
N GLU A 129 4.33 30.73 5.74
CA GLU A 129 3.63 30.76 7.03
C GLU A 129 2.33 29.94 7.02
N SER A 130 1.61 29.91 5.90
CA SER A 130 0.42 29.06 5.77
C SER A 130 0.79 27.57 5.79
N ARG A 131 1.85 27.17 5.07
CA ARG A 131 2.26 25.77 4.91
C ARG A 131 3.10 25.24 6.07
N SER A 132 3.69 26.10 6.89
CA SER A 132 4.39 25.71 8.13
C SER A 132 3.46 25.20 9.23
N GLN A 133 2.13 25.22 9.03
CA GLN A 133 1.17 24.66 9.97
C GLN A 133 1.19 23.12 9.94
N PHE A 134 1.08 22.49 11.11
CA PHE A 134 1.11 21.03 11.24
C PHE A 134 0.12 20.29 10.32
N LYS A 135 -1.05 20.87 10.06
CA LYS A 135 -2.08 20.29 9.17
C LYS A 135 -1.60 19.99 7.74
N ASN A 136 -0.57 20.71 7.27
CA ASN A 136 -0.16 20.66 5.87
C ASN A 136 0.86 19.55 5.57
N GLY A 137 1.28 18.77 6.56
CA GLY A 137 2.16 17.60 6.41
C GLY A 137 3.66 17.93 6.33
N LEU A 138 4.50 16.89 6.39
CA LEU A 138 5.94 17.00 6.58
C LEU A 138 6.66 17.52 5.33
N VAL A 139 6.23 17.10 4.13
CA VAL A 139 6.83 17.56 2.87
C VAL A 139 6.66 19.06 2.70
N ASN A 140 5.47 19.58 3.04
CA ASN A 140 5.19 21.01 2.99
C ASN A 140 6.01 21.80 4.03
N HIS A 141 6.29 21.22 5.20
CA HIS A 141 7.16 21.85 6.20
C HIS A 141 8.59 21.96 5.71
N ALA A 142 9.12 20.87 5.14
CA ALA A 142 10.47 20.85 4.57
C ALA A 142 10.60 21.83 3.40
N PHE A 143 9.57 21.91 2.54
CA PHE A 143 9.53 22.89 1.47
C PHE A 143 9.45 24.33 1.99
N ALA A 144 8.61 24.61 2.99
CA ALA A 144 8.54 25.93 3.63
C ALA A 144 9.86 26.32 4.30
N ALA A 145 10.58 25.38 4.93
CA ALA A 145 11.90 25.62 5.48
C ALA A 145 12.95 25.96 4.41
N ALA A 146 12.90 25.27 3.26
CA ALA A 146 13.78 25.56 2.12
C ALA A 146 13.49 26.94 1.52
N LEU A 147 12.21 27.31 1.40
CA LEU A 147 11.79 28.65 0.98
C LEU A 147 12.25 29.71 1.98
N ARG A 148 12.18 29.48 3.30
CA ARG A 148 12.70 30.40 4.32
C ARG A 148 14.20 30.65 4.14
N ALA A 149 14.99 29.62 3.86
CA ALA A 149 16.42 29.80 3.60
C ALA A 149 16.67 30.72 2.40
N LEU A 150 15.89 30.55 1.31
CA LEU A 150 15.99 31.43 0.14
C LEU A 150 15.49 32.87 0.43
N LEU A 151 14.47 33.04 1.27
CA LEU A 151 14.03 34.36 1.71
C LEU A 151 15.07 35.07 2.58
N LEU A 152 15.85 34.34 3.37
CA LEU A 152 16.98 34.91 4.12
C LEU A 152 18.09 35.40 3.19
N ASP A 153 18.42 34.64 2.15
CA ASP A 153 19.37 35.07 1.12
C ASP A 153 18.88 36.35 0.40
N TYR A 154 17.58 36.45 0.13
CA TYR A 154 16.94 37.65 -0.41
C TYR A 154 17.09 38.86 0.52
N GLN A 155 16.74 38.69 1.80
CA GLN A 155 16.84 39.76 2.80
C GLN A 155 18.28 40.22 3.00
N ALA A 156 19.25 39.30 2.94
CA ALA A 156 20.67 39.64 3.01
C ALA A 156 21.11 40.51 1.82
N MET A 157 20.63 40.20 0.61
CA MET A 157 20.86 41.05 -0.56
C MET A 157 20.23 42.44 -0.39
N VAL A 158 19.00 42.54 0.13
CA VAL A 158 18.35 43.84 0.39
C VAL A 158 19.15 44.66 1.41
N ALA A 159 19.62 44.04 2.49
CA ALA A 159 20.47 44.70 3.48
C ALA A 159 21.81 45.19 2.89
N GLN A 160 22.40 44.43 1.96
CA GLN A 160 23.60 44.88 1.23
C GLN A 160 23.31 46.07 0.32
N LEU A 161 22.14 46.11 -0.32
CA LEU A 161 21.71 47.25 -1.14
C LEU A 161 21.42 48.48 -0.29
N GLU A 162 20.79 48.32 0.87
CA GLU A 162 20.60 49.39 1.86
C GLU A 162 21.94 49.97 2.32
N HIS A 163 22.94 49.12 2.57
CA HIS A 163 24.29 49.59 2.89
C HIS A 163 24.91 50.42 1.76
N GLN A 164 24.76 50.01 0.49
CA GLN A 164 25.23 50.79 -0.66
C GLN A 164 24.48 52.12 -0.82
N PHE A 165 23.19 52.13 -0.47
CA PHE A 165 22.37 53.34 -0.44
C PHE A 165 22.87 54.33 0.62
N GLN A 166 23.17 53.87 1.83
CA GLN A 166 23.75 54.71 2.89
C GLN A 166 25.10 55.33 2.52
N LEU A 167 25.89 54.64 1.68
CA LEU A 167 27.15 55.16 1.13
C LEU A 167 26.96 56.17 -0.02
N GLY A 168 25.72 56.42 -0.46
CA GLY A 168 25.39 57.32 -1.56
C GLY A 168 25.81 56.81 -2.94
N ARG A 169 26.00 55.49 -3.10
CA ARG A 169 26.53 54.86 -4.32
C ARG A 169 25.46 54.14 -5.15
N LEU A 170 24.21 54.14 -4.70
CA LEU A 170 23.11 53.41 -5.33
C LEU A 170 22.21 54.37 -6.12
N SER A 171 22.08 54.13 -7.42
CA SER A 171 21.02 54.71 -8.25
C SER A 171 19.88 53.71 -8.45
N ILE A 172 18.71 54.16 -8.86
CA ILE A 172 17.55 53.29 -9.12
C ILE A 172 17.83 52.27 -10.24
N GLN A 173 18.66 52.64 -11.21
CA GLN A 173 19.12 51.76 -12.29
C GLN A 173 20.11 50.72 -11.78
N GLY A 174 21.00 51.10 -10.85
CA GLY A 174 21.88 50.18 -10.14
C GLY A 174 21.07 49.16 -9.33
N LEU A 175 20.06 49.62 -8.61
CA LEU A 175 19.12 48.76 -7.87
C LEU A 175 18.46 47.73 -8.79
N TRP A 176 17.92 48.17 -9.93
CA TRP A 176 17.32 47.28 -10.94
C TRP A 176 18.30 46.23 -11.48
N PHE A 177 19.55 46.62 -11.74
CA PHE A 177 20.60 45.72 -12.22
C PHE A 177 20.93 44.65 -11.18
N TYR A 178 21.14 45.02 -9.92
CA TYR A 178 21.46 44.06 -8.85
C TYR A 178 20.30 43.11 -8.54
N CYS A 179 19.05 43.52 -8.79
CA CYS A 179 17.88 42.68 -8.58
C CYS A 179 17.66 41.61 -9.68
N GLN A 180 18.26 41.76 -10.88
CA GLN A 180 18.03 40.86 -12.02
C GLN A 180 18.20 39.37 -11.70
N PRO A 181 19.28 38.92 -11.03
CA PRO A 181 19.53 37.49 -10.83
C PRO A 181 18.44 36.82 -9.99
N MET A 182 17.87 37.55 -9.02
CA MET A 182 16.90 37.00 -8.08
C MET A 182 15.46 37.05 -8.62
N MET A 183 15.17 37.95 -9.55
CA MET A 183 13.83 38.04 -10.15
C MET A 183 13.40 36.78 -10.87
N GLY A 184 14.27 36.19 -11.70
CA GLY A 184 13.92 34.96 -12.43
C GLY A 184 13.59 33.80 -11.48
N SER A 185 14.40 33.63 -10.44
CA SER A 185 14.20 32.63 -9.39
C SER A 185 12.92 32.85 -8.59
N MET A 186 12.65 34.08 -8.15
CA MET A 186 11.47 34.43 -7.37
C MET A 186 10.17 34.28 -8.17
N LEU A 187 10.17 34.71 -9.44
CA LEU A 187 9.02 34.56 -10.32
C LEU A 187 8.72 33.09 -10.60
N ALA A 188 9.73 32.27 -10.89
CA ALA A 188 9.53 30.82 -11.08
C ALA A 188 8.93 30.15 -9.84
N LEU A 189 9.39 30.51 -8.65
CA LEU A 189 8.83 30.01 -7.39
C LEU A 189 7.41 30.52 -7.13
N SER A 190 7.10 31.77 -7.48
CA SER A 190 5.76 32.35 -7.33
C SER A 190 4.71 31.55 -8.14
N ILE A 191 5.06 31.11 -9.35
CA ILE A 191 4.20 30.29 -10.21
C ILE A 191 3.96 28.91 -9.58
N VAL A 192 5.01 28.28 -9.04
CA VAL A 192 4.89 27.01 -8.31
C VAL A 192 3.93 27.16 -7.13
N ILE A 193 4.09 28.22 -6.35
CA ILE A 193 3.31 28.50 -5.14
C ILE A 193 1.85 28.80 -5.47
N GLN A 194 1.59 29.55 -6.54
CA GLN A 194 0.23 29.82 -7.02
C GLN A 194 -0.46 28.51 -7.42
N ARG A 195 0.24 27.61 -8.13
CA ARG A 195 -0.29 26.29 -8.49
C ARG A 195 -0.48 25.38 -7.26
N ALA A 196 0.42 25.47 -6.28
CA ALA A 196 0.32 24.69 -5.04
C ALA A 196 -0.80 25.16 -4.11
N SER A 197 -1.07 26.47 -4.06
CA SER A 197 -2.16 27.06 -3.28
C SER A 197 -3.52 26.81 -3.91
N ALA A 198 -3.66 26.95 -5.23
CA ALA A 198 -4.93 26.72 -5.95
C ALA A 198 -5.50 25.31 -5.74
N ASN A 199 -4.65 24.29 -5.74
CA ASN A 199 -5.08 22.89 -5.65
C ASN A 199 -4.95 22.28 -4.25
N ASN A 200 -4.47 23.03 -3.25
CA ASN A 200 -4.18 22.55 -1.91
C ASN A 200 -3.39 21.23 -1.88
N PHE A 201 -2.32 21.17 -2.66
CA PHE A 201 -1.47 19.97 -2.73
C PHE A 201 -0.75 19.70 -1.40
N SER A 202 -0.71 18.42 -1.01
CA SER A 202 0.01 17.91 0.15
C SER A 202 0.86 16.71 -0.23
N GLY A 203 1.95 16.46 0.52
CA GLY A 203 2.83 15.31 0.32
C GLY A 203 3.41 15.21 -1.10
N SER A 204 3.20 14.06 -1.74
CA SER A 204 3.76 13.71 -3.06
C SER A 204 3.29 14.59 -4.21
N ALA A 205 2.10 15.19 -4.12
CA ALA A 205 1.59 16.09 -5.15
C ALA A 205 2.47 17.35 -5.30
N VAL A 206 3.04 17.84 -4.18
CA VAL A 206 3.96 18.99 -4.17
C VAL A 206 5.29 18.62 -4.81
N LEU A 207 5.81 17.42 -4.53
CA LEU A 207 7.03 16.91 -5.18
C LEU A 207 6.83 16.76 -6.70
N ASN A 208 5.70 16.21 -7.11
CA ASN A 208 5.35 16.07 -8.53
C ASN A 208 5.22 17.43 -9.22
N LEU A 209 4.61 18.42 -8.55
CA LEU A 209 4.52 19.78 -9.06
C LEU A 209 5.92 20.39 -9.24
N LEU A 210 6.76 20.36 -8.20
CA LEU A 210 8.12 20.91 -8.25
C LEU A 210 8.95 20.25 -9.35
N GLN A 211 8.86 18.93 -9.47
CA GLN A 211 9.57 18.18 -10.51
C GLN A 211 9.03 18.49 -11.92
N SER A 212 7.72 18.67 -12.08
CA SER A 212 7.12 19.09 -13.35
C SER A 212 7.58 20.49 -13.77
N GLN A 213 7.70 21.41 -12.81
CA GLN A 213 8.18 22.77 -13.06
C GLN A 213 9.68 22.80 -13.35
N ALA A 214 10.49 22.00 -12.64
CA ALA A 214 11.91 21.86 -12.94
C ALA A 214 12.16 21.37 -14.38
N LYS A 215 11.32 20.43 -14.86
CA LYS A 215 11.35 19.96 -16.26
C LYS A 215 10.88 21.02 -17.26
N ALA A 216 9.83 21.77 -16.93
CA ALA A 216 9.30 22.83 -17.80
C ALA A 216 10.30 24.00 -17.98
N MET A 217 11.05 24.32 -16.92
CA MET A 217 12.04 25.40 -16.89
C MET A 217 13.46 24.94 -17.24
N ALA A 218 13.62 23.84 -17.98
CA ALA A 218 14.93 23.25 -18.30
C ALA A 218 15.87 24.18 -19.10
N GLY A 219 15.33 25.23 -19.73
CA GLY A 219 16.11 26.20 -20.50
C GLY A 219 16.93 27.18 -19.65
N ASP A 220 16.53 27.45 -18.40
CA ASP A 220 17.26 28.33 -17.48
C ASP A 220 17.96 27.50 -16.40
N ASN A 221 19.30 27.45 -16.48
CA ASN A 221 20.11 26.63 -15.58
C ASN A 221 20.04 27.11 -14.13
N ALA A 222 19.94 28.41 -13.87
CA ALA A 222 19.91 28.95 -12.52
C ALA A 222 18.60 28.59 -11.81
N VAL A 223 17.47 28.76 -12.51
CA VAL A 223 16.14 28.39 -12.01
C VAL A 223 16.01 26.88 -11.84
N ARG A 224 16.54 26.08 -12.79
CA ARG A 224 16.54 24.62 -12.70
C ARG A 224 17.30 24.13 -11.47
N LEU A 225 18.53 24.60 -11.26
CA LEU A 225 19.34 24.24 -10.10
C LEU A 225 18.66 24.61 -8.78
N LEU A 226 17.99 25.76 -8.75
CA LEU A 226 17.20 26.17 -7.59
C LEU A 226 16.02 25.22 -7.33
N LEU A 227 15.23 24.92 -8.36
CA LEU A 227 14.09 24.00 -8.24
C LEU A 227 14.55 22.58 -7.86
N GLU A 228 15.67 22.10 -8.38
CA GLU A 228 16.28 20.82 -7.99
C GLU A 228 16.70 20.81 -6.52
N LYS A 229 17.33 21.90 -6.04
CA LYS A 229 17.64 22.06 -4.61
C LYS A 229 16.38 22.05 -3.75
N MET A 230 15.31 22.71 -4.18
CA MET A 230 14.02 22.72 -3.47
C MET A 230 13.37 21.32 -3.45
N VAL A 231 13.43 20.58 -4.56
CA VAL A 231 12.98 19.18 -4.63
C VAL A 231 13.78 18.31 -3.67
N GLN A 232 15.11 18.45 -3.63
CA GLN A 232 15.96 17.68 -2.72
C GLN A 232 15.59 17.96 -1.25
N CYS A 233 15.43 19.24 -0.87
CA CYS A 233 15.03 19.58 0.49
C CYS A 233 13.64 19.04 0.86
N ALA A 234 12.64 19.15 -0.04
CA ALA A 234 11.29 18.69 0.22
C ALA A 234 11.18 17.15 0.26
N SER A 235 11.94 16.46 -0.59
CA SER A 235 11.96 15.00 -0.68
C SER A 235 12.68 14.32 0.47
N ASN A 236 13.62 14.98 1.15
CA ASN A 236 14.29 14.44 2.35
C ASN A 236 13.30 13.97 3.43
N ALA A 237 12.24 14.74 3.68
CA ALA A 237 11.21 14.35 4.65
C ALA A 237 10.45 13.08 4.19
N TYR A 238 10.16 12.98 2.89
CA TYR A 238 9.50 11.83 2.29
C TYR A 238 10.39 10.58 2.27
N LEU A 239 11.68 10.76 1.96
CA LEU A 239 12.67 9.70 1.93
C LEU A 239 12.96 9.17 3.33
N GLY A 240 12.92 10.00 4.37
CA GLY A 240 13.04 9.51 5.76
C GLY A 240 11.93 8.52 6.14
N ILE A 241 10.69 8.73 5.65
CA ILE A 241 9.59 7.78 5.82
C ILE A 241 9.87 6.50 5.01
N LEU A 242 10.36 6.67 3.77
CA LEU A 242 10.72 5.55 2.89
C LEU A 242 11.86 4.69 3.45
N GLU A 243 12.90 5.30 4.03
CA GLU A 243 14.04 4.61 4.63
C GLU A 243 13.58 3.70 5.76
N ARG A 244 12.70 4.20 6.65
CA ARG A 244 12.12 3.37 7.72
C ARG A 244 11.24 2.24 7.18
N TRP A 245 10.48 2.49 6.12
CA TRP A 245 9.68 1.43 5.50
C TRP A 245 10.54 0.35 4.83
N VAL A 246 11.58 0.74 4.09
CA VAL A 246 12.43 -0.18 3.31
C VAL A 246 13.41 -0.96 4.19
N TYR A 247 13.94 -0.34 5.26
CA TYR A 247 14.94 -0.97 6.11
C TYR A 247 14.37 -1.58 7.40
N GLU A 248 13.29 -1.02 7.94
CA GLU A 248 12.68 -1.49 9.18
C GLU A 248 11.28 -2.11 8.96
N GLY A 249 10.57 -1.76 7.88
CA GLY A 249 9.18 -2.18 7.68
C GLY A 249 8.17 -1.42 8.55
N VAL A 250 8.50 -0.20 8.99
CA VAL A 250 7.59 0.66 9.79
C VAL A 250 7.10 1.83 8.97
N ILE A 251 5.81 2.13 9.08
CA ILE A 251 5.23 3.36 8.58
C ILE A 251 5.10 4.33 9.76
N ASP A 252 6.02 5.30 9.84
CA ASP A 252 5.87 6.46 10.73
C ASP A 252 5.38 7.66 9.92
N ASP A 253 4.07 7.68 9.67
CA ASP A 253 3.41 8.75 8.92
C ASP A 253 2.20 9.30 9.70
N PRO A 254 2.42 10.33 10.55
CA PRO A 254 1.35 10.97 11.30
C PRO A 254 0.29 11.65 10.41
N TYR A 255 0.65 12.07 9.20
CA TYR A 255 -0.19 12.93 8.36
C TYR A 255 -0.79 12.23 7.13
N GLY A 256 -0.44 10.97 6.86
CA GLY A 256 -0.97 10.20 5.74
C GLY A 256 -0.48 10.68 4.37
N GLU A 257 0.77 11.18 4.30
CA GLU A 257 1.44 11.63 3.09
C GLU A 257 2.08 10.49 2.27
N PHE A 258 2.42 9.38 2.92
CA PHE A 258 3.08 8.25 2.28
C PHE A 258 2.14 7.52 1.32
N PHE A 259 2.68 7.01 0.21
CA PHE A 259 1.85 6.36 -0.81
C PHE A 259 1.35 4.97 -0.37
N ILE A 260 1.91 4.38 0.69
CA ILE A 260 1.46 3.10 1.25
C ILE A 260 0.57 3.38 2.45
N VAL A 261 -0.68 2.91 2.40
CA VAL A 261 -1.64 3.04 3.49
C VAL A 261 -1.77 1.71 4.21
N GLU A 262 -1.63 1.74 5.55
CA GLU A 262 -1.91 0.59 6.40
C GLU A 262 -3.39 0.57 6.82
N ASN A 263 -4.09 -0.51 6.44
CA ASN A 263 -5.43 -0.79 6.94
C ASN A 263 -5.35 -1.48 8.31
N LYS A 264 -5.37 -0.68 9.38
CA LYS A 264 -5.29 -1.14 10.79
C LYS A 264 -6.45 -2.05 11.23
N SER A 265 -7.51 -2.17 10.43
CA SER A 265 -8.66 -3.04 10.69
C SER A 265 -8.35 -4.53 10.46
N LEU A 266 -7.35 -4.85 9.65
CA LEU A 266 -6.99 -6.23 9.32
C LEU A 266 -5.88 -6.73 10.26
N GLN A 267 -6.29 -7.24 11.42
CA GLN A 267 -5.38 -7.81 12.42
C GLN A 267 -5.20 -9.33 12.23
N LYS A 268 -4.15 -9.88 12.87
CA LYS A 268 -3.74 -11.30 12.80
C LYS A 268 -4.88 -12.28 13.12
N GLU A 269 -5.81 -11.90 13.97
CA GLU A 269 -6.91 -12.76 14.45
C GLU A 269 -7.97 -13.02 13.36
N SER A 270 -8.15 -12.05 12.45
CA SER A 270 -9.06 -12.13 11.29
C SER A 270 -8.61 -13.15 10.22
N LEU A 271 -7.33 -13.54 10.22
CA LEU A 271 -6.76 -14.49 9.24
C LEU A 271 -7.42 -15.87 9.30
N THR A 272 -7.93 -16.28 10.46
CA THR A 272 -8.66 -17.55 10.62
C THR A 272 -9.97 -17.57 9.81
N GLN A 273 -10.53 -16.40 9.50
CA GLN A 273 -11.76 -16.24 8.74
C GLN A 273 -11.51 -15.85 7.28
N ASP A 274 -10.33 -15.32 6.95
CA ASP A 274 -10.01 -14.77 5.64
C ASP A 274 -9.86 -15.84 4.55
N TYR A 275 -10.81 -15.82 3.60
CA TYR A 275 -10.83 -16.74 2.46
C TYR A 275 -9.82 -16.36 1.36
N ASP A 276 -9.67 -15.07 1.06
CA ASP A 276 -8.95 -14.58 -0.13
C ASP A 276 -7.49 -14.15 0.11
N ALA A 277 -6.89 -14.53 1.25
CA ALA A 277 -5.63 -13.94 1.72
C ALA A 277 -5.69 -12.39 1.74
N LYS A 278 -6.84 -11.84 2.14
CA LYS A 278 -7.13 -10.39 2.15
C LYS A 278 -6.07 -9.62 2.94
N TYR A 279 -5.61 -10.19 4.05
CA TYR A 279 -4.48 -9.69 4.80
C TYR A 279 -3.24 -9.38 3.93
N TRP A 280 -2.78 -10.32 3.11
CA TRP A 280 -1.57 -10.15 2.28
C TRP A 280 -1.75 -9.10 1.17
N ARG A 281 -2.96 -9.04 0.59
CA ARG A 281 -3.27 -8.17 -0.55
C ARG A 281 -3.73 -6.77 -0.16
N GLN A 282 -4.54 -6.65 0.88
CA GLN A 282 -5.29 -5.44 1.22
C GLN A 282 -4.77 -4.72 2.47
N ARG A 283 -3.92 -5.34 3.30
CA ARG A 283 -3.38 -4.65 4.50
C ARG A 283 -2.56 -3.42 4.11
N TYR A 284 -1.77 -3.53 3.06
CA TYR A 284 -1.02 -2.40 2.49
C TYR A 284 -1.48 -2.18 1.06
N SER A 285 -2.14 -1.04 0.83
CA SER A 285 -2.57 -0.59 -0.49
C SER A 285 -1.76 0.62 -0.96
N LEU A 286 -1.64 0.77 -2.28
CA LEU A 286 -1.03 1.94 -2.90
C LEU A 286 -2.10 3.02 -3.10
N LYS A 287 -1.79 4.25 -2.72
CA LYS A 287 -2.60 5.46 -2.93
C LYS A 287 -2.21 6.12 -4.26
N ASP A 288 -3.14 6.84 -4.87
CA ASP A 288 -2.96 7.49 -6.19
C ASP A 288 -1.89 8.62 -6.21
N GLY A 289 -1.38 9.02 -5.06
CA GLY A 289 -0.34 10.06 -4.93
C GLY A 289 1.07 9.49 -4.89
N ILE A 290 1.55 8.86 -5.97
CA ILE A 290 2.93 8.35 -6.04
C ILE A 290 3.85 9.43 -6.64
N PRO A 291 5.02 9.71 -6.05
CA PRO A 291 6.01 10.56 -6.69
C PRO A 291 6.46 9.98 -8.04
N SER A 292 6.54 10.81 -9.08
CA SER A 292 6.79 10.34 -10.46
C SER A 292 8.12 9.57 -10.60
N PHE A 293 9.10 9.86 -9.73
CA PHE A 293 10.38 9.16 -9.68
C PHE A 293 10.30 7.75 -9.03
N LEU A 294 9.28 7.45 -8.23
CA LEU A 294 9.09 6.14 -7.57
C LEU A 294 8.03 5.27 -8.25
N ALA A 295 7.28 5.79 -9.21
CA ALA A 295 6.15 5.09 -9.83
C ALA A 295 6.52 3.68 -10.34
N ASN A 296 7.70 3.54 -10.94
CA ASN A 296 8.16 2.26 -11.50
C ASN A 296 8.54 1.20 -10.44
N ILE A 297 8.81 1.63 -9.21
CA ILE A 297 9.41 0.83 -8.12
C ILE A 297 8.45 0.73 -6.93
N ALA A 298 7.32 1.44 -6.99
CA ALA A 298 6.33 1.46 -5.92
C ALA A 298 5.86 0.03 -5.56
N GLY A 299 5.76 -0.86 -6.55
CA GLY A 299 5.46 -2.27 -6.34
C GLY A 299 6.51 -3.00 -5.50
N THR A 300 7.80 -2.85 -5.83
CA THR A 300 8.88 -3.51 -5.09
C THR A 300 9.07 -2.90 -3.70
N ILE A 301 8.92 -1.58 -3.55
CA ILE A 301 8.94 -0.93 -2.22
C ILE A 301 7.82 -1.47 -1.33
N SER A 302 6.63 -1.66 -1.90
CA SER A 302 5.48 -2.23 -1.19
C SER A 302 5.76 -3.65 -0.72
N THR A 303 6.30 -4.51 -1.59
CA THR A 303 6.61 -5.90 -1.25
C THR A 303 7.77 -6.01 -0.25
N THR A 304 8.83 -5.19 -0.38
CA THR A 304 9.95 -5.16 0.59
C THR A 304 9.46 -4.93 2.01
N GLY A 305 8.66 -3.89 2.24
CA GLY A 305 8.18 -3.60 3.58
C GLY A 305 7.10 -4.58 4.06
N LYS A 306 6.30 -5.17 3.15
CA LYS A 306 5.41 -6.31 3.50
C LYS A 306 6.21 -7.49 4.05
N TYR A 307 7.34 -7.83 3.42
CA TYR A 307 8.21 -8.92 3.88
C TYR A 307 8.76 -8.65 5.28
N LEU A 308 9.33 -7.46 5.49
CA LEU A 308 9.88 -7.07 6.79
C LEU A 308 8.82 -6.99 7.90
N ASN A 309 7.61 -6.53 7.58
CA ASN A 309 6.53 -6.50 8.57
C ASN A 309 6.12 -7.92 9.01
N VAL A 310 6.06 -8.91 8.10
CA VAL A 310 5.80 -10.30 8.49
C VAL A 310 6.91 -10.84 9.40
N MET A 311 8.17 -10.55 9.11
CA MET A 311 9.28 -10.97 9.96
C MET A 311 9.18 -10.37 11.36
N ARG A 312 8.88 -9.07 11.44
CA ARG A 312 8.68 -8.35 12.70
C ARG A 312 7.53 -8.94 13.50
N GLU A 313 6.43 -9.26 12.84
CA GLU A 313 5.30 -9.90 13.48
C GLU A 313 5.62 -11.29 14.03
N CYS A 314 6.69 -11.93 13.54
CA CYS A 314 7.21 -13.23 13.99
C CYS A 314 8.12 -13.06 15.21
N GLY A 315 8.24 -11.84 15.75
CA GLY A 315 9.20 -11.51 16.80
C GLY A 315 10.64 -11.42 16.32
N HIS A 316 10.88 -11.40 14.99
CA HIS A 316 12.22 -11.26 14.41
C HIS A 316 12.41 -9.83 13.93
N THR A 317 13.14 -9.02 14.70
CA THR A 317 13.53 -7.66 14.30
C THR A 317 14.77 -7.73 13.41
N VAL A 318 14.58 -8.07 12.14
CA VAL A 318 15.64 -7.98 11.14
C VAL A 318 15.66 -6.56 10.59
N GLN A 319 16.78 -5.88 10.79
CA GLN A 319 17.08 -4.64 10.10
C GLN A 319 17.98 -4.99 8.91
N VAL A 320 17.61 -4.50 7.74
CA VAL A 320 18.49 -4.61 6.58
C VAL A 320 19.81 -3.90 6.90
N PRO A 321 20.97 -4.52 6.67
CA PRO A 321 22.25 -3.87 6.95
C PRO A 321 22.37 -2.59 6.12
N VAL A 322 22.43 -1.47 6.85
CA VAL A 322 22.59 -0.13 6.28
C VAL A 322 24.05 -0.03 5.84
N SER A 323 24.34 -0.31 4.57
CA SER A 323 25.68 -0.03 4.00
C SER A 323 26.02 1.44 4.29
N GLU A 324 27.16 1.72 4.92
CA GLU A 324 27.48 3.02 5.56
C GLU A 324 27.43 4.28 4.65
N ASN A 325 27.17 4.12 3.34
CA ASN A 325 26.99 5.20 2.35
C ASN A 325 25.51 5.49 1.98
N SER A 326 24.56 4.87 2.69
CA SER A 326 23.12 4.82 2.36
C SER A 326 22.29 5.92 3.02
N LYS A 327 22.51 7.16 2.62
CA LYS A 327 21.42 8.13 2.69
C LYS A 327 20.80 8.17 1.30
N LEU A 328 19.50 7.87 1.18
CA LEU A 328 18.74 8.08 -0.07
C LEU A 328 18.74 9.56 -0.53
N MET A 329 19.40 10.43 0.24
CA MET A 329 19.37 11.90 0.26
C MET A 329 20.13 12.59 -0.90
N THR A 330 20.75 11.85 -1.82
CA THR A 330 21.48 12.47 -2.95
C THR A 330 20.73 12.26 -4.26
N PHE A 331 19.84 13.19 -4.59
CA PHE A 331 19.10 13.28 -5.87
C PHE A 331 20.00 13.48 -7.11
N GLY A 332 21.32 13.58 -6.94
CA GLY A 332 22.30 13.81 -8.02
C GLY A 332 22.65 12.57 -8.86
N SER A 333 22.39 11.36 -8.35
CA SER A 333 22.64 10.10 -9.08
C SER A 333 21.36 9.30 -9.19
N ASN A 334 20.65 9.48 -10.32
CA ASN A 334 19.35 8.88 -10.63
C ASN A 334 19.28 7.34 -10.55
N HIS A 335 20.38 6.66 -10.26
CA HIS A 335 20.47 5.20 -10.17
C HIS A 335 20.84 4.65 -8.79
N HIS A 336 21.39 5.46 -7.87
CA HIS A 336 21.90 4.91 -6.60
C HIS A 336 20.75 4.47 -5.67
N TYR A 337 19.69 5.27 -5.55
CA TYR A 337 18.50 4.90 -4.77
C TYR A 337 17.82 3.65 -5.33
N LEU A 338 17.89 3.40 -6.65
CA LEU A 338 17.36 2.19 -7.29
C LEU A 338 18.10 0.94 -6.82
N GLU A 339 19.43 1.02 -6.80
CA GLU A 339 20.30 -0.07 -6.38
C GLU A 339 20.10 -0.37 -4.90
N CYS A 340 20.01 0.65 -4.05
CA CYS A 340 19.71 0.49 -2.63
C CYS A 340 18.37 -0.22 -2.39
N ILE A 341 17.31 0.18 -3.11
CA ILE A 341 15.98 -0.43 -2.96
C ILE A 341 15.99 -1.88 -3.46
N LYS A 342 16.69 -2.18 -4.57
CA LYS A 342 16.83 -3.55 -5.08
C LYS A 342 17.61 -4.44 -4.09
N ALA A 343 18.72 -3.95 -3.56
CA ALA A 343 19.50 -4.69 -2.56
C ALA A 343 18.67 -4.96 -1.29
N ALA A 344 17.89 -3.97 -0.83
CA ALA A 344 16.99 -4.14 0.31
C ALA A 344 15.87 -5.16 0.01
N TYR A 345 15.32 -5.15 -1.20
CA TYR A 345 14.34 -6.15 -1.65
C TYR A 345 14.94 -7.57 -1.66
N ASP A 346 16.10 -7.76 -2.29
CA ASP A 346 16.75 -9.06 -2.40
C ASP A 346 17.13 -9.62 -1.02
N PHE A 347 17.56 -8.75 -0.10
CA PHE A 347 17.83 -9.12 1.28
C PHE A 347 16.53 -9.53 2.01
N ALA A 348 15.49 -8.69 1.96
CA ALA A 348 14.22 -8.97 2.64
C ALA A 348 13.54 -10.23 2.12
N SER A 349 13.59 -10.49 0.80
CA SER A 349 13.03 -11.69 0.20
C SER A 349 13.79 -12.94 0.62
N SER A 350 15.13 -12.88 0.65
CA SER A 350 15.98 -14.01 1.02
C SER A 350 15.81 -14.37 2.49
N GLU A 351 15.80 -13.37 3.38
CA GLU A 351 15.65 -13.58 4.82
C GLU A 351 14.27 -14.13 5.19
N LEU A 352 13.19 -13.59 4.62
CA LEU A 352 11.85 -14.11 4.91
C LEU A 352 11.69 -15.54 4.34
N LEU A 353 12.26 -15.83 3.17
CA LEU A 353 12.25 -17.18 2.59
C LEU A 353 13.01 -18.17 3.48
N ASN A 354 14.21 -17.81 3.96
CA ASN A 354 14.99 -18.64 4.86
C ASN A 354 14.27 -18.86 6.19
N LEU A 355 13.63 -17.83 6.75
CA LEU A 355 12.83 -17.95 7.96
C LEU A 355 11.65 -18.93 7.78
N ILE A 356 10.94 -18.87 6.65
CA ILE A 356 9.82 -19.79 6.36
C ILE A 356 10.31 -21.22 6.06
N LYS A 357 11.41 -21.37 5.33
CA LYS A 357 11.97 -22.68 4.95
C LYS A 357 12.63 -23.39 6.14
N GLU A 358 13.45 -22.71 6.92
CA GLU A 358 14.26 -23.31 7.98
C GLU A 358 13.52 -23.34 9.32
N LYS A 359 13.02 -22.19 9.81
CA LYS A 359 12.43 -22.12 11.16
C LYS A 359 11.03 -22.71 11.24
N TYR A 360 10.23 -22.54 10.20
CA TYR A 360 8.85 -23.04 10.17
C TYR A 360 8.66 -24.31 9.33
N ASP A 361 9.74 -24.85 8.75
CA ASP A 361 9.76 -26.06 7.91
C ASP A 361 8.57 -26.18 6.95
N LEU A 362 8.43 -25.20 6.05
CA LEU A 362 7.36 -25.21 5.05
C LEU A 362 7.34 -26.51 4.23
N VAL A 363 8.51 -27.05 3.89
CA VAL A 363 8.62 -28.26 3.06
C VAL A 363 8.15 -29.49 3.83
N GLY A 364 8.48 -29.59 5.12
CA GLY A 364 7.94 -30.61 6.02
C GLY A 364 6.43 -30.54 6.10
N LYS A 365 5.85 -29.35 6.34
CA LYS A 365 4.38 -29.21 6.44
C LYS A 365 3.67 -29.52 5.13
N LEU A 366 4.21 -29.09 3.99
CA LEU A 366 3.67 -29.47 2.68
C LEU A 366 3.73 -30.99 2.48
N ARG A 367 4.81 -31.65 2.92
CA ARG A 367 4.95 -33.10 2.87
C ARG A 367 3.89 -33.79 3.74
N SER A 368 3.64 -33.30 4.94
CA SER A 368 2.53 -33.78 5.79
C SER A 368 1.17 -33.60 5.11
N ILE A 369 0.91 -32.44 4.51
CA ILE A 369 -0.31 -32.21 3.70
C ILE A 369 -0.43 -33.26 2.58
N LYS A 370 0.67 -33.59 1.88
CA LYS A 370 0.67 -34.69 0.90
C LYS A 370 0.33 -36.04 1.56
N HIS A 371 0.94 -36.39 2.69
CA HIS A 371 0.70 -37.66 3.37
C HIS A 371 -0.77 -37.86 3.73
N TYR A 372 -1.45 -36.82 4.22
CA TYR A 372 -2.82 -36.93 4.72
C TYR A 372 -3.90 -36.57 3.69
N LEU A 373 -3.75 -35.44 2.99
CA LEU A 373 -4.79 -34.94 2.06
C LEU A 373 -4.65 -35.55 0.65
N LEU A 374 -3.44 -35.92 0.23
CA LEU A 374 -3.20 -36.56 -1.08
C LEU A 374 -3.02 -38.10 -0.98
N LEU A 375 -3.12 -38.66 0.23
CA LEU A 375 -3.12 -40.10 0.51
C LEU A 375 -1.83 -40.85 0.14
N ASP A 376 -0.66 -40.22 0.27
CA ASP A 376 0.63 -40.89 0.10
C ASP A 376 0.87 -41.95 1.20
N GLN A 377 0.49 -41.66 2.45
CA GLN A 377 0.48 -42.63 3.56
C GLN A 377 -0.94 -43.06 3.88
N GLY A 378 -1.58 -43.81 2.98
CA GLY A 378 -2.99 -44.18 3.10
C GLY A 378 -3.36 -45.18 4.21
N ASP A 379 -2.40 -45.75 4.94
CA ASP A 379 -2.65 -46.79 5.95
C ASP A 379 -3.60 -46.31 7.05
N PHE A 380 -3.42 -45.08 7.53
CA PHE A 380 -4.31 -44.50 8.55
C PHE A 380 -5.77 -44.40 8.07
N LEU A 381 -5.97 -44.09 6.78
CA LEU A 381 -7.30 -43.95 6.21
C LEU A 381 -8.06 -45.27 6.23
N VAL A 382 -7.36 -46.37 5.94
CA VAL A 382 -7.92 -47.73 5.96
C VAL A 382 -8.42 -48.07 7.36
N HIS A 383 -7.58 -47.87 8.37
CA HIS A 383 -7.94 -48.10 9.78
C HIS A 383 -9.07 -47.18 10.24
N PHE A 384 -9.01 -45.90 9.88
CA PHE A 384 -10.06 -44.93 10.18
C PHE A 384 -11.41 -45.32 9.57
N MET A 385 -11.46 -45.73 8.29
CA MET A 385 -12.69 -46.13 7.62
C MET A 385 -13.36 -47.35 8.27
N ASP A 386 -12.60 -48.24 8.90
CA ASP A 386 -13.17 -49.37 9.63
C ASP A 386 -13.72 -48.96 10.99
N ILE A 387 -12.94 -48.16 11.74
CA ILE A 387 -13.32 -47.72 13.08
C ILE A 387 -14.51 -46.75 13.03
N ALA A 388 -14.55 -45.86 12.03
CA ALA A 388 -15.58 -44.83 11.89
C ALA A 388 -16.79 -45.26 11.04
N ARG A 389 -16.85 -46.53 10.58
CA ARG A 389 -17.91 -47.02 9.69
C ARG A 389 -19.33 -46.76 10.22
N ASP A 390 -19.55 -47.05 11.49
CA ASP A 390 -20.86 -46.89 12.14
C ASP A 390 -21.26 -45.42 12.30
N GLU A 391 -20.29 -44.51 12.34
CA GLU A 391 -20.55 -43.06 12.46
C GLU A 391 -20.71 -42.42 11.08
N LEU A 392 -19.94 -42.85 10.08
CA LEU A 392 -19.98 -42.33 8.69
C LEU A 392 -21.24 -42.77 7.93
N THR A 393 -21.89 -43.85 8.36
CA THR A 393 -23.15 -44.33 7.76
C THR A 393 -24.38 -43.59 8.28
N LYS A 394 -24.25 -42.82 9.37
CA LYS A 394 -25.33 -41.99 9.91
C LYS A 394 -25.64 -40.81 9.00
N LYS A 395 -26.81 -40.21 9.21
CA LYS A 395 -27.22 -38.96 8.57
C LYS A 395 -26.53 -37.76 9.24
N LEU A 396 -26.45 -36.65 8.51
CA LEU A 396 -25.78 -35.41 8.92
C LEU A 396 -26.11 -34.93 10.34
N ASP A 397 -27.37 -35.02 10.77
CA ASP A 397 -27.83 -34.51 12.06
C ASP A 397 -27.38 -35.37 13.26
N ASP A 398 -27.09 -36.65 13.01
CA ASP A 398 -26.74 -37.63 14.05
C ASP A 398 -25.22 -37.83 14.20
N ILE A 399 -24.41 -37.13 13.39
CA ILE A 399 -22.95 -37.28 13.39
C ILE A 399 -22.33 -36.36 14.43
N SER A 400 -21.57 -36.96 15.34
CA SER A 400 -20.77 -36.23 16.33
C SER A 400 -19.35 -35.97 15.81
N VAL A 401 -19.00 -34.70 15.56
CA VAL A 401 -17.67 -34.30 15.07
C VAL A 401 -16.58 -34.63 16.08
N GLU A 402 -16.84 -34.46 17.36
CA GLU A 402 -15.89 -34.77 18.44
C GLU A 402 -15.56 -36.27 18.48
N LYS A 403 -16.56 -37.13 18.27
CA LYS A 403 -16.35 -38.57 18.19
C LYS A 403 -15.52 -38.93 16.96
N LEU A 404 -15.83 -38.37 15.79
CA LEU A 404 -15.02 -38.58 14.58
C LEU A 404 -13.56 -38.13 14.77
N GLN A 405 -13.34 -36.99 15.43
CA GLN A 405 -11.99 -36.53 15.77
C GLN A 405 -11.27 -37.55 16.66
N SER A 406 -11.92 -38.03 17.72
CA SER A 406 -11.31 -39.03 18.62
C SER A 406 -10.96 -40.35 17.91
N LEU A 407 -11.79 -40.78 16.95
CA LEU A 407 -11.53 -41.97 16.14
C LEU A 407 -10.41 -41.74 15.13
N LEU A 408 -10.30 -40.52 14.57
CA LEU A 408 -9.19 -40.14 13.71
C LEU A 408 -7.88 -40.13 14.49
N ASP A 409 -7.86 -39.50 15.67
CA ASP A 409 -6.67 -39.43 16.52
C ASP A 409 -6.20 -40.84 16.94
N LEU A 410 -7.15 -41.74 17.22
CA LEU A 410 -6.85 -43.15 17.45
C LEU A 410 -6.19 -43.81 16.24
N ALA A 411 -6.78 -43.64 15.05
CA ALA A 411 -6.25 -44.22 13.80
C ALA A 411 -4.84 -43.69 13.49
N LEU A 412 -4.60 -42.39 13.65
CA LEU A 412 -3.30 -41.75 13.43
C LEU A 412 -2.23 -42.29 14.38
N ARG A 413 -2.56 -42.46 15.67
CA ARG A 413 -1.63 -43.00 16.68
C ARG A 413 -1.29 -44.47 16.49
N THR A 414 -2.23 -45.26 15.97
CA THR A 414 -2.03 -46.70 15.74
C THR A 414 -1.18 -47.02 14.51
N THR A 415 -0.96 -46.04 13.62
CA THR A 415 -0.35 -46.25 12.31
C THR A 415 0.99 -45.55 12.19
N ALA A 416 1.69 -45.81 11.07
CA ALA A 416 2.98 -45.16 10.78
C ALA A 416 2.89 -43.62 10.71
N ALA A 417 1.67 -43.06 10.60
CA ALA A 417 1.41 -41.62 10.69
C ALA A 417 1.85 -40.99 12.02
N ALA A 418 1.95 -41.77 13.10
CA ALA A 418 2.44 -41.30 14.40
C ALA A 418 3.90 -40.81 14.36
N ALA A 419 4.68 -41.21 13.35
CA ALA A 419 6.07 -40.78 13.19
C ALA A 419 6.19 -39.32 12.71
N ASP A 420 5.14 -38.73 12.13
CA ASP A 420 5.16 -37.35 11.66
C ASP A 420 4.84 -36.38 12.82
N PRO A 421 5.71 -35.41 13.16
CA PRO A 421 5.44 -34.41 14.19
C PRO A 421 4.18 -33.57 13.94
N CYS A 422 3.76 -33.44 12.68
CA CYS A 422 2.66 -32.57 12.26
C CYS A 422 1.29 -33.27 12.25
N HIS A 423 1.17 -34.52 12.71
CA HIS A 423 -0.09 -35.25 12.69
C HIS A 423 -1.18 -34.63 13.60
N GLU A 424 -0.79 -33.90 14.65
CA GLU A 424 -1.70 -33.25 15.61
C GLU A 424 -2.46 -32.05 15.01
N ASP A 425 -1.98 -31.49 13.89
CA ASP A 425 -2.62 -30.36 13.21
C ASP A 425 -3.83 -30.80 12.35
N LEU A 426 -4.10 -32.11 12.24
CA LEU A 426 -5.24 -32.65 11.49
C LEU A 426 -6.53 -32.59 12.30
N THR A 427 -7.58 -32.12 11.65
CA THR A 427 -8.92 -32.01 12.24
C THR A 427 -9.98 -32.55 11.30
N CYS A 428 -11.00 -33.20 11.86
CA CYS A 428 -12.17 -33.64 11.13
C CYS A 428 -13.10 -32.45 10.88
N CYS A 429 -13.57 -32.33 9.64
CA CYS A 429 -14.59 -31.36 9.26
C CYS A 429 -15.74 -32.09 8.55
N VAL A 430 -16.97 -31.84 8.99
CA VAL A 430 -18.18 -32.29 8.31
C VAL A 430 -18.71 -31.12 7.50
N GLU A 431 -18.56 -31.20 6.18
CA GLU A 431 -18.98 -30.15 5.27
C GLU A 431 -20.45 -30.36 4.86
N ARG A 432 -21.30 -29.35 5.11
CA ARG A 432 -22.76 -29.44 4.85
C ARG A 432 -23.11 -29.44 3.36
N SER A 433 -22.15 -29.15 2.48
CA SER A 433 -22.33 -29.17 1.03
C SER A 433 -21.74 -30.43 0.40
N SER A 434 -22.47 -31.02 -0.54
CA SER A 434 -21.96 -32.07 -1.41
C SER A 434 -20.77 -31.57 -2.25
N LEU A 435 -19.95 -32.49 -2.73
CA LEU A 435 -18.78 -32.20 -3.56
C LEU A 435 -19.09 -31.25 -4.73
N LEU A 436 -20.21 -31.47 -5.42
CA LEU A 436 -20.65 -30.67 -6.56
C LEU A 436 -21.01 -29.23 -6.17
N LYS A 437 -21.70 -29.03 -5.04
CA LYS A 437 -21.99 -27.68 -4.51
C LYS A 437 -20.72 -26.99 -3.99
N GLY A 438 -19.81 -27.74 -3.36
CA GLY A 438 -18.50 -27.24 -2.92
C GLY A 438 -17.62 -26.74 -4.07
N LEU A 439 -17.62 -27.46 -5.19
CA LEU A 439 -16.97 -27.05 -6.45
C LEU A 439 -17.60 -25.79 -7.04
N GLY A 440 -18.95 -25.67 -7.04
CA GLY A 440 -19.66 -24.48 -7.51
C GLY A 440 -19.42 -23.23 -6.65
N ALA A 441 -19.09 -23.40 -5.36
CA ALA A 441 -18.74 -22.29 -4.46
C ALA A 441 -17.33 -21.72 -4.68
N LEU A 442 -16.44 -22.43 -5.39
CA LEU A 442 -15.14 -21.92 -5.82
C LEU A 442 -15.32 -20.91 -6.97
N LYS A 443 -15.58 -19.65 -6.61
CA LYS A 443 -15.76 -18.52 -7.55
C LYS A 443 -14.55 -18.19 -8.43
N ASP A 444 -13.41 -18.85 -8.24
CA ASP A 444 -12.10 -18.43 -8.75
C ASP A 444 -11.72 -18.99 -10.13
N VAL A 445 -12.40 -20.02 -10.64
CA VAL A 445 -12.09 -20.52 -11.98
C VAL A 445 -13.08 -19.90 -12.95
N GLU A 446 -12.61 -19.00 -13.82
CA GLU A 446 -13.44 -18.28 -14.81
C GLU A 446 -14.26 -19.22 -15.71
N THR A 447 -13.83 -20.48 -15.89
CA THR A 447 -14.60 -21.51 -16.61
C THR A 447 -15.84 -22.02 -15.86
N ILE A 448 -16.03 -21.68 -14.58
CA ILE A 448 -17.22 -22.02 -13.79
C ILE A 448 -18.32 -20.96 -13.92
N ARG A 449 -18.09 -19.82 -14.61
CA ARG A 449 -19.14 -18.81 -14.82
C ARG A 449 -20.29 -19.26 -15.73
N ASN A 450 -20.11 -20.32 -16.52
CA ASN A 450 -21.21 -20.94 -17.28
C ASN A 450 -22.07 -21.88 -16.41
N ILE A 451 -21.81 -21.95 -15.10
CA ILE A 451 -22.44 -22.86 -14.13
C ILE A 451 -23.39 -22.07 -13.21
N SER A 452 -24.13 -21.10 -13.75
CA SER A 452 -25.26 -20.51 -13.01
C SER A 452 -26.44 -21.50 -12.83
N ASP A 453 -26.45 -22.60 -13.59
CA ASP A 453 -27.51 -23.62 -13.53
C ASP A 453 -27.31 -24.73 -12.46
N VAL A 454 -26.16 -24.81 -11.77
CA VAL A 454 -25.93 -25.82 -10.69
C VAL A 454 -26.50 -25.39 -9.33
N SER A 455 -26.88 -24.12 -9.19
CA SER A 455 -27.57 -23.61 -8.00
C SER A 455 -28.98 -24.20 -7.82
N ASN A 456 -29.55 -24.82 -8.86
CA ASN A 456 -30.91 -25.38 -8.88
C ASN A 456 -30.96 -26.92 -8.75
N LEU A 457 -29.87 -27.60 -8.40
CA LEU A 457 -29.90 -29.05 -8.15
C LEU A 457 -30.49 -29.33 -6.76
N GLU A 458 -31.76 -29.76 -6.75
CA GLU A 458 -32.43 -30.39 -5.61
C GLU A 458 -31.57 -31.55 -5.07
N GLU A 459 -31.39 -31.58 -3.75
CA GLU A 459 -30.52 -32.55 -3.08
C GLU A 459 -31.07 -33.97 -3.20
N PRO A 460 -30.22 -34.99 -3.37
CA PRO A 460 -30.61 -36.31 -2.91
C PRO A 460 -30.75 -36.23 -1.39
N LEU A 461 -31.98 -36.39 -0.89
CA LEU A 461 -32.41 -36.31 0.51
C LEU A 461 -31.71 -37.31 1.47
N ASN A 462 -30.64 -37.99 1.04
CA ASN A 462 -29.89 -39.00 1.78
C ASN A 462 -28.38 -38.82 1.65
N VAL A 463 -27.87 -37.60 1.81
CA VAL A 463 -26.42 -37.37 1.96
C VAL A 463 -25.96 -38.04 3.27
N THR A 464 -25.10 -39.05 3.14
CA THR A 464 -24.53 -39.78 4.28
C THR A 464 -23.28 -39.10 4.80
N GLY A 465 -22.89 -39.39 6.05
CA GLY A 465 -21.65 -38.89 6.65
C GLY A 465 -20.42 -39.08 5.77
N LEU A 466 -20.38 -40.18 5.00
CA LEU A 466 -19.33 -40.50 4.05
C LEU A 466 -19.12 -39.43 2.97
N GLU A 467 -20.19 -38.84 2.46
CA GLU A 467 -20.11 -37.77 1.44
C GLU A 467 -19.68 -36.44 2.01
N THR A 468 -19.89 -36.24 3.30
CA THR A 468 -19.68 -34.96 3.97
C THR A 468 -18.36 -34.91 4.74
N PHE A 469 -17.73 -36.06 4.93
CA PHE A 469 -16.47 -36.17 5.65
C PHE A 469 -15.33 -35.51 4.86
N SER A 470 -14.58 -34.65 5.55
CA SER A 470 -13.38 -34.00 5.03
C SER A 470 -12.33 -33.86 6.13
N LEU A 471 -11.06 -33.87 5.75
CA LEU A 471 -9.96 -33.53 6.64
C LEU A 471 -9.61 -32.06 6.48
N SER A 472 -9.29 -31.39 7.58
CA SER A 472 -8.80 -30.02 7.58
C SER A 472 -7.48 -29.97 8.31
N TYR A 473 -6.57 -29.13 7.80
CA TYR A 473 -5.22 -29.02 8.34
C TYR A 473 -5.05 -27.63 8.95
N LYS A 474 -4.75 -27.58 10.26
CA LYS A 474 -4.61 -26.34 11.00
C LYS A 474 -3.24 -25.72 10.74
N VAL A 475 -3.21 -24.66 9.94
CA VAL A 475 -1.97 -23.94 9.65
C VAL A 475 -1.81 -22.75 10.59
N GLN A 476 -0.71 -22.74 11.33
CA GLN A 476 -0.33 -21.60 12.17
C GLN A 476 0.31 -20.48 11.33
N TRP A 477 0.14 -19.25 11.80
CA TRP A 477 0.85 -18.09 11.25
C TRP A 477 2.36 -18.24 11.52
N PRO A 478 3.27 -17.94 10.56
CA PRO A 478 3.10 -17.21 9.29
C PRO A 478 2.83 -18.10 8.05
N LEU A 479 2.83 -19.43 8.19
CA LEU A 479 2.64 -20.35 7.06
C LEU A 479 1.28 -20.22 6.38
N SER A 480 0.29 -19.67 7.08
CA SER A 480 -1.04 -19.33 6.54
C SER A 480 -0.98 -18.33 5.38
N ILE A 481 0.13 -17.61 5.20
CA ILE A 481 0.35 -16.73 4.04
C ILE A 481 0.52 -17.57 2.77
N VAL A 482 1.27 -18.67 2.86
CA VAL A 482 1.53 -19.57 1.73
C VAL A 482 0.38 -20.56 1.57
N ILE A 483 -0.02 -21.22 2.66
CA ILE A 483 -1.13 -22.17 2.68
C ILE A 483 -2.39 -21.39 3.07
N SER A 484 -2.93 -20.68 2.10
CA SER A 484 -4.17 -19.92 2.28
C SER A 484 -5.38 -20.84 2.49
N ARG A 485 -6.45 -20.31 3.07
CA ARG A 485 -7.72 -21.05 3.21
C ARG A 485 -8.29 -21.49 1.86
N LYS A 486 -8.10 -20.69 0.81
CA LYS A 486 -8.41 -21.06 -0.57
C LYS A 486 -7.65 -22.31 -1.01
N ALA A 487 -6.34 -22.36 -0.78
CA ALA A 487 -5.53 -23.54 -1.10
C ALA A 487 -5.97 -24.78 -0.31
N LEU A 488 -6.26 -24.63 0.98
CA LEU A 488 -6.74 -25.74 1.81
C LEU A 488 -8.08 -26.30 1.29
N ARG A 489 -9.03 -25.45 0.85
CA ARG A 489 -10.27 -25.95 0.23
C ARG A 489 -10.01 -26.74 -1.05
N LYS A 490 -9.05 -26.33 -1.88
CA LYS A 490 -8.67 -27.10 -3.08
C LYS A 490 -8.14 -28.50 -2.69
N TYR A 491 -7.28 -28.58 -1.67
CA TYR A 491 -6.84 -29.87 -1.13
C TYR A 491 -7.98 -30.71 -0.58
N GLN A 492 -8.93 -30.11 0.14
CA GLN A 492 -10.09 -30.80 0.69
C GLN A 492 -10.97 -31.42 -0.39
N LEU A 493 -11.18 -30.72 -1.52
CA LEU A 493 -11.95 -31.27 -2.63
C LEU A 493 -11.25 -32.47 -3.28
N ILE A 494 -9.92 -32.38 -3.47
CA ILE A 494 -9.13 -33.51 -3.97
C ILE A 494 -9.23 -34.69 -2.99
N PHE A 495 -9.05 -34.44 -1.69
CA PHE A 495 -9.14 -35.46 -0.65
C PHE A 495 -10.51 -36.14 -0.65
N ARG A 496 -11.60 -35.37 -0.65
CA ARG A 496 -12.97 -35.90 -0.64
C ARG A 496 -13.21 -36.83 -1.83
N PHE A 497 -12.77 -36.45 -3.02
CA PHE A 497 -12.89 -37.30 -4.21
C PHE A 497 -12.08 -38.59 -4.07
N LEU A 498 -10.82 -38.52 -3.63
CA LEU A 498 -10.00 -39.70 -3.39
C LEU A 498 -10.58 -40.61 -2.30
N PHE A 499 -11.13 -40.02 -1.24
CA PHE A 499 -11.80 -40.72 -0.14
C PHE A 499 -12.99 -41.53 -0.64
N HIS A 500 -13.81 -40.95 -1.52
CA HIS A 500 -14.91 -41.67 -2.16
C HIS A 500 -14.43 -42.85 -3.00
N CYS A 501 -13.45 -42.64 -3.88
CA CYS A 501 -12.91 -43.72 -4.70
C CYS A 501 -12.35 -44.87 -3.83
N LYS A 502 -11.65 -44.54 -2.74
CA LYS A 502 -11.11 -45.53 -1.78
C LYS A 502 -12.19 -46.26 -0.99
N HIS A 503 -13.24 -45.56 -0.57
CA HIS A 503 -14.36 -46.19 0.10
C HIS A 503 -15.08 -47.19 -0.83
N VAL A 504 -15.36 -46.82 -2.09
CA VAL A 504 -16.02 -47.72 -3.03
C VAL A 504 -15.12 -48.92 -3.36
N ASP A 505 -13.82 -48.71 -3.55
CA ASP A 505 -12.85 -49.80 -3.71
C ASP A 505 -12.91 -50.79 -2.54
N ARG A 506 -12.96 -50.29 -1.29
CA ARG A 506 -13.08 -51.12 -0.08
C ARG A 506 -14.39 -51.90 -0.04
N GLN A 507 -15.52 -51.28 -0.40
CA GLN A 507 -16.81 -51.97 -0.46
C GLN A 507 -16.82 -53.08 -1.52
N LEU A 508 -16.26 -52.82 -2.70
CA LEU A 508 -16.12 -53.83 -3.75
C LEU A 508 -15.18 -54.97 -3.32
N CYS A 509 -14.10 -54.67 -2.60
CA CYS A 509 -13.23 -55.69 -2.02
C CYS A 509 -13.97 -56.55 -0.99
N GLY A 510 -14.79 -55.95 -0.12
CA GLY A 510 -15.66 -56.68 0.81
C GLY A 510 -16.67 -57.59 0.09
N ALA A 511 -17.35 -57.07 -0.93
CA ALA A 511 -18.27 -57.87 -1.75
C ALA A 511 -17.54 -59.02 -2.48
N TRP A 512 -16.33 -58.77 -2.97
CA TRP A 512 -15.49 -59.78 -3.59
C TRP A 512 -15.09 -60.89 -2.61
N GLN A 513 -14.72 -60.55 -1.36
CA GLN A 513 -14.41 -61.54 -0.32
C GLN A 513 -15.61 -62.46 -0.05
N VAL A 514 -16.81 -61.90 0.05
CA VAL A 514 -18.05 -62.69 0.21
C VAL A 514 -18.26 -63.61 -1.00
N HIS A 515 -18.09 -63.09 -2.23
CA HIS A 515 -18.20 -63.91 -3.44
C HIS A 515 -17.17 -65.06 -3.49
N GLN A 516 -15.94 -64.85 -3.01
CA GLN A 516 -14.95 -65.92 -2.91
C GLN A 516 -15.31 -66.97 -1.85
N GLY A 517 -15.83 -66.54 -0.70
CA GLY A 517 -16.35 -67.45 0.33
C GLY A 517 -17.50 -68.33 -0.18
N VAL A 518 -18.44 -67.75 -0.94
CA VAL A 518 -19.56 -68.49 -1.52
C VAL A 518 -19.11 -69.44 -2.64
N ARG A 519 -18.05 -69.08 -3.40
CA ARG A 519 -17.42 -70.00 -4.36
C ARG A 519 -16.80 -71.21 -3.68
N ALA A 520 -16.19 -71.05 -2.51
CA ALA A 520 -15.62 -72.16 -1.74
C ALA A 520 -16.70 -73.17 -1.29
N LEU A 521 -17.94 -72.72 -1.08
CA LEU A 521 -19.09 -73.57 -0.73
C LEU A 521 -19.71 -74.33 -1.92
N ASN A 522 -19.12 -74.26 -3.13
CA ASN A 522 -19.57 -74.97 -4.34
C ASN A 522 -21.05 -74.75 -4.76
N MET A 523 -21.69 -73.67 -4.30
CA MET A 523 -23.06 -73.31 -4.70
C MET A 523 -23.04 -72.66 -6.09
N ARG A 524 -23.12 -73.49 -7.15
CA ARG A 524 -23.07 -73.05 -8.56
C ARG A 524 -24.37 -72.39 -9.02
N GLY A 525 -24.59 -71.13 -8.63
CA GLY A 525 -25.67 -70.29 -9.16
C GLY A 525 -25.18 -69.37 -10.30
N THR A 526 -25.93 -69.30 -11.41
CA THR A 526 -25.65 -68.36 -12.53
C THR A 526 -25.69 -66.90 -12.10
N ALA A 527 -26.55 -66.55 -11.14
CA ALA A 527 -26.67 -65.20 -10.57
C ALA A 527 -25.40 -64.75 -9.83
N ILE A 528 -24.78 -65.63 -9.04
CA ILE A 528 -23.56 -65.35 -8.25
C ILE A 528 -22.35 -65.18 -9.19
N SER A 529 -22.30 -65.97 -10.26
CA SER A 529 -21.27 -65.81 -11.29
C SER A 529 -21.36 -64.44 -11.98
N ARG A 530 -22.58 -64.02 -12.37
CA ARG A 530 -22.82 -62.70 -12.99
C ARG A 530 -22.48 -61.53 -12.06
N SER A 531 -22.89 -61.59 -10.77
CA SER A 531 -22.54 -60.55 -9.80
C SER A 531 -21.04 -60.48 -9.55
N SER A 532 -20.34 -61.62 -9.50
CA SER A 532 -18.89 -61.66 -9.32
C SER A 532 -18.12 -61.10 -10.52
N LEU A 533 -18.65 -61.27 -11.75
CA LEU A 533 -18.07 -60.68 -12.95
C LEU A 533 -18.22 -59.15 -12.96
N LEU A 534 -19.41 -58.64 -12.61
CA LEU A 534 -19.67 -57.20 -12.49
C LEU A 534 -18.80 -56.56 -11.41
N CYS A 535 -18.70 -57.20 -10.24
CA CYS A 535 -17.83 -56.76 -9.15
C CYS A 535 -16.37 -56.66 -9.62
N ARG A 536 -15.88 -57.65 -10.38
CA ARG A 536 -14.52 -57.64 -10.95
C ARG A 536 -14.32 -56.51 -11.95
N SER A 537 -15.29 -56.22 -12.83
CA SER A 537 -15.16 -55.12 -13.80
C SER A 537 -15.17 -53.76 -13.13
N MET A 538 -16.04 -53.55 -12.14
CA MET A 538 -16.09 -52.32 -11.34
C MET A 538 -14.79 -52.13 -10.55
N LEU A 539 -14.30 -53.20 -9.91
CA LEU A 539 -13.06 -53.15 -9.14
C LEU A 539 -11.85 -52.86 -10.05
N LYS A 540 -11.80 -53.44 -11.25
CA LYS A 540 -10.76 -53.09 -12.24
C LYS A 540 -10.83 -51.62 -12.62
N PHE A 541 -12.02 -51.09 -12.89
CA PHE A 541 -12.21 -49.68 -13.25
C PHE A 541 -11.75 -48.74 -12.14
N ILE A 542 -12.23 -48.95 -10.91
CA ILE A 542 -11.87 -48.08 -9.77
C ILE A 542 -10.39 -48.17 -9.45
N ASN A 543 -9.80 -49.36 -9.50
CA ASN A 543 -8.35 -49.50 -9.34
C ASN A 543 -7.60 -48.73 -10.43
N SER A 544 -7.96 -48.88 -11.70
CA SER A 544 -7.32 -48.11 -12.78
C SER A 544 -7.49 -46.59 -12.60
N LEU A 545 -8.66 -46.13 -12.14
CA LEU A 545 -8.91 -44.71 -11.86
C LEU A 545 -8.05 -44.22 -10.69
N LEU A 546 -7.98 -44.95 -9.58
CA LEU A 546 -7.14 -44.62 -8.43
C LEU A 546 -5.66 -44.55 -8.83
N HIS A 547 -5.18 -45.50 -9.64
CA HIS A 547 -3.80 -45.49 -10.12
C HIS A 547 -3.50 -44.27 -11.01
N TYR A 548 -4.43 -43.89 -11.89
CA TYR A 548 -4.31 -42.66 -12.68
C TYR A 548 -4.22 -41.42 -11.78
N LEU A 549 -5.13 -41.30 -10.81
CA LEU A 549 -5.17 -40.13 -9.91
C LEU A 549 -3.88 -40.02 -9.08
N THR A 550 -3.39 -41.11 -8.49
CA THR A 550 -2.22 -41.05 -7.62
C THR A 550 -0.91 -40.97 -8.40
N PHE A 551 -0.69 -41.84 -9.39
CA PHE A 551 0.63 -41.98 -10.05
C PHE A 551 0.80 -41.11 -11.29
N GLU A 552 -0.25 -40.83 -12.06
CA GLU A 552 -0.13 -40.01 -13.29
C GLU A 552 -0.39 -38.52 -13.01
N VAL A 553 -1.31 -38.22 -12.09
CA VAL A 553 -1.70 -36.83 -11.81
C VAL A 553 -0.98 -36.26 -10.59
N LEU A 554 -1.13 -36.87 -9.42
CA LEU A 554 -0.65 -36.26 -8.17
C LEU A 554 0.87 -36.31 -8.02
N GLU A 555 1.49 -37.48 -8.23
CA GLU A 555 2.93 -37.64 -8.00
C GLU A 555 3.81 -36.82 -8.96
N PRO A 556 3.57 -36.79 -10.29
CA PRO A 556 4.42 -36.03 -11.21
C PRO A 556 4.30 -34.52 -10.98
N ASN A 557 3.09 -34.03 -10.71
CA ASN A 557 2.86 -32.63 -10.40
C ASN A 557 3.50 -32.22 -9.07
N TRP A 558 3.50 -33.11 -8.07
CA TRP A 558 4.19 -32.89 -6.81
C TRP A 558 5.70 -32.73 -7.01
N HIS A 559 6.33 -33.61 -7.80
CA HIS A 559 7.75 -33.50 -8.13
C HIS A 559 8.09 -32.20 -8.86
N ILE A 560 7.26 -31.78 -9.82
CA ILE A 560 7.44 -30.50 -10.53
C ILE A 560 7.37 -29.33 -9.53
N MET A 561 6.40 -29.35 -8.63
CA MET A 561 6.27 -28.32 -7.60
C MET A 561 7.48 -28.32 -6.66
N HIS A 562 7.89 -29.49 -6.17
CA HIS A 562 9.01 -29.62 -5.24
C HIS A 562 10.32 -29.09 -5.85
N ASN A 563 10.60 -29.42 -7.11
CA ASN A 563 11.79 -28.91 -7.81
C ASN A 563 11.74 -27.38 -7.99
N ARG A 564 10.56 -26.83 -8.32
CA ARG A 564 10.38 -25.36 -8.45
C ARG A 564 10.51 -24.63 -7.11
N LEU A 565 10.02 -25.22 -6.02
CA LEU A 565 10.13 -24.68 -4.66
C LEU A 565 11.59 -24.56 -4.19
N GLN A 566 12.46 -25.48 -4.63
CA GLN A 566 13.89 -25.40 -4.35
C GLN A 566 14.56 -24.23 -5.10
N SER A 567 14.15 -23.95 -6.34
CA SER A 567 14.71 -22.85 -7.15
C SER A 567 14.13 -21.46 -6.85
N ALA A 568 13.04 -21.36 -6.09
CA ALA A 568 12.36 -20.10 -5.84
C ALA A 568 13.19 -19.14 -4.97
N LYS A 569 13.23 -17.86 -5.36
CA LYS A 569 13.98 -16.79 -4.68
C LYS A 569 13.09 -15.92 -3.80
N SER A 570 11.79 -15.87 -4.09
CA SER A 570 10.82 -15.08 -3.35
C SER A 570 9.64 -15.91 -2.87
N ILE A 571 8.92 -15.41 -1.87
CA ILE A 571 7.72 -16.08 -1.34
C ILE A 571 6.55 -15.94 -2.29
N ASP A 572 6.46 -14.84 -3.03
CA ASP A 572 5.44 -14.69 -4.06
C ASP A 572 5.60 -15.76 -5.16
N GLU A 573 6.83 -16.10 -5.56
CA GLU A 573 7.10 -17.24 -6.46
C GLU A 573 6.65 -18.58 -5.85
N VAL A 574 6.93 -18.81 -4.56
CA VAL A 574 6.49 -20.01 -3.83
C VAL A 574 4.97 -20.13 -3.85
N ILE A 575 4.25 -19.04 -3.57
CA ILE A 575 2.78 -18.99 -3.60
C ILE A 575 2.27 -19.29 -5.02
N GLN A 576 2.85 -18.66 -6.04
CA GLN A 576 2.46 -18.89 -7.44
C GLN A 576 2.67 -20.34 -7.87
N HIS A 577 3.80 -20.95 -7.52
CA HIS A 577 4.10 -22.34 -7.85
C HIS A 577 3.13 -23.31 -7.14
N HIS A 578 2.78 -23.03 -5.89
CA HIS A 578 1.83 -23.82 -5.12
C HIS A 578 0.39 -23.69 -5.67
N ASP A 579 -0.05 -22.48 -5.99
CA ASP A 579 -1.37 -22.25 -6.61
C ASP A 579 -1.47 -22.92 -7.99
N PHE A 580 -0.41 -22.83 -8.80
CA PHE A 580 -0.34 -23.51 -10.10
C PHE A 580 -0.42 -25.03 -9.97
N PHE A 581 0.29 -25.61 -9.00
CA PHE A 581 0.21 -27.05 -8.69
C PHE A 581 -1.23 -27.45 -8.37
N LEU A 582 -1.88 -26.75 -7.45
CA LEU A 582 -3.25 -27.06 -7.04
C LEU A 582 -4.26 -26.93 -8.18
N ASP A 583 -4.17 -25.87 -8.98
CA ASP A 583 -5.07 -25.68 -10.12
C ASP A 583 -4.86 -26.74 -11.21
N LYS A 584 -3.60 -27.16 -11.43
CA LYS A 584 -3.30 -28.25 -12.36
C LYS A 584 -3.86 -29.58 -11.86
N CYS A 585 -3.64 -29.92 -10.59
CA CYS A 585 -4.20 -31.14 -9.98
C CYS A 585 -5.73 -31.15 -10.05
N LEU A 586 -6.42 -30.04 -9.76
CA LEU A 586 -7.87 -29.98 -9.87
C LEU A 586 -8.38 -30.21 -11.30
N ARG A 587 -7.67 -29.72 -12.32
CA ARG A 587 -8.01 -29.94 -13.74
C ARG A 587 -7.83 -31.40 -14.13
N GLU A 588 -6.69 -31.97 -13.78
CA GLU A 588 -6.31 -33.33 -14.17
C GLU A 588 -7.05 -34.41 -13.37
N CYS A 589 -7.49 -34.12 -12.14
CA CYS A 589 -8.38 -35.00 -11.37
C CYS A 589 -9.84 -35.02 -11.88
N LEU A 590 -10.14 -34.41 -13.03
CA LEU A 590 -11.48 -34.32 -13.64
C LEU A 590 -12.52 -33.55 -12.80
N LEU A 591 -12.10 -32.86 -11.74
CA LEU A 591 -13.00 -32.18 -10.81
C LEU A 591 -13.64 -30.91 -11.41
N LEU A 592 -13.03 -30.35 -12.45
CA LEU A 592 -13.52 -29.16 -13.14
C LEU A 592 -14.48 -29.44 -14.30
N LEU A 593 -14.83 -30.72 -14.52
CA LEU A 593 -15.80 -31.15 -15.53
C LEU A 593 -17.04 -31.71 -14.81
N PRO A 594 -18.06 -30.87 -14.51
CA PRO A 594 -19.22 -31.24 -13.70
C PRO A 594 -20.03 -32.37 -14.34
N ASP A 595 -20.05 -32.43 -15.67
CA ASP A 595 -20.81 -33.44 -16.41
C ASP A 595 -20.19 -34.84 -16.22
N LEU A 596 -18.86 -34.94 -16.19
CA LEU A 596 -18.17 -36.19 -15.92
C LEU A 596 -18.33 -36.61 -14.45
N LEU A 597 -18.32 -35.67 -13.51
CA LEU A 597 -18.56 -35.94 -12.10
C LEU A 597 -20.00 -36.36 -11.78
N LYS A 598 -20.99 -35.98 -12.61
CA LYS A 598 -22.37 -36.49 -12.48
C LYS A 598 -22.52 -37.92 -13.00
N HIS A 599 -21.64 -38.32 -13.92
CA HIS A 599 -21.67 -39.65 -14.55
C HIS A 599 -20.79 -40.68 -13.84
N LEU A 600 -19.75 -40.23 -13.12
CA LEU A 600 -18.92 -41.01 -12.20
C LEU A 600 -19.62 -41.16 -10.85
#